data_AF-A0A5D0QVZ0-F1
#
_entry.id   AF-A0A5D0QVZ0-F1
#
_cell.length_a   1.000
_cell.length_b   1.000
_cell.length_c   1.000
_cell.angle_alpha   90.00
_cell.angle_beta   90.00
_cell.angle_gamma   90.00
#
_symmetry.space_group_name_H-M   'P 1'
#
loop_
_entity.id
_entity.type
_entity.pdbx_description
1 polymer ?
#
loop_
_entity_poly.entity_id
_entity_poly.type
_entity_poly.pdbx_seq_one_letter_code
_entity_poly.pdbx_strand_id
1 'polypeptide(L)'
;MKTEKTSKNATYTGLFAAVAASSCCIPPVIALIAGVGGSASALSWMEPFRPYLIGLAIIAIGYAWYNYLKPKNADDCGCEVDAKPKWFQTKGFLIGITLFAAVSIAFPYYAHIFYPDNKKEVVIVNQSIIQTLNFDVKGMTCASCEEHVKHAVNELEGIVKINASYEKANAEVKFDNTKTTKEDIEKAINSTGYKVINKEKDE
;
A
#
# COMPACT_ATOMS: atom_id res chain seq x y z
N MET A 1 -39.49 31.99 -19.98
CA MET A 1 -39.61 31.18 -18.74
C MET A 1 -39.03 29.80 -19.02
N LYS A 2 -38.00 29.40 -18.25
CA LYS A 2 -37.42 28.04 -18.05
C LYS A 2 -36.74 27.32 -19.25
N THR A 3 -35.39 27.26 -19.21
CA THR A 3 -34.60 26.01 -19.12
C THR A 3 -33.11 26.33 -18.97
N GLU A 4 -32.70 26.69 -17.75
CA GLU A 4 -31.30 26.79 -17.32
C GLU A 4 -31.19 25.98 -16.02
N LYS A 5 -31.00 24.64 -16.09
CA LYS A 5 -30.76 23.80 -14.89
C LYS A 5 -30.37 22.33 -15.17
N THR A 6 -29.54 22.04 -16.17
CA THR A 6 -29.01 20.67 -16.34
C THR A 6 -27.59 20.69 -16.90
N SER A 7 -26.63 21.22 -16.15
CA SER A 7 -25.21 21.12 -16.53
C SER A 7 -24.22 21.13 -15.36
N LYS A 8 -24.60 21.56 -14.14
CA LYS A 8 -23.66 21.63 -13.01
C LYS A 8 -23.41 20.27 -12.33
N ASN A 9 -24.35 19.32 -12.42
CA ASN A 9 -24.25 18.06 -11.68
C ASN A 9 -23.41 16.99 -12.40
N ALA A 10 -23.31 17.05 -13.74
CA ALA A 10 -22.56 16.09 -14.55
C ALA A 10 -21.03 16.37 -14.57
N THR A 11 -20.63 17.64 -14.49
CA THR A 11 -19.21 18.03 -14.40
C THR A 11 -18.65 17.79 -12.99
N TYR A 12 -19.47 17.96 -11.95
CA TYR A 12 -19.09 17.60 -10.59
C TYR A 12 -18.87 16.09 -10.46
N THR A 13 -19.77 15.25 -10.95
CA THR A 13 -19.59 13.78 -10.89
C THR A 13 -18.36 13.29 -11.65
N GLY A 14 -18.01 13.90 -12.79
CA GLY A 14 -16.79 13.57 -13.53
C GLY A 14 -15.49 13.97 -12.80
N LEU A 15 -15.46 15.13 -12.15
CA LEU A 15 -14.31 15.60 -11.38
C LEU A 15 -14.10 14.76 -10.11
N PHE A 16 -15.19 14.41 -9.40
CA PHE A 16 -15.13 13.53 -8.24
C PHE A 16 -14.77 12.08 -8.60
N ALA A 17 -15.21 11.56 -9.75
CA ALA A 17 -14.79 10.26 -10.25
C ALA A 17 -13.31 10.23 -10.65
N ALA A 18 -12.79 11.30 -11.26
CA ALA A 18 -11.37 11.42 -11.61
C ALA A 18 -10.48 11.54 -10.37
N VAL A 19 -10.92 12.30 -9.36
CA VAL A 19 -10.21 12.43 -8.07
C VAL A 19 -10.31 11.13 -7.25
N ALA A 20 -11.44 10.42 -7.28
CA ALA A 20 -11.62 9.12 -6.64
C ALA A 20 -10.89 7.97 -7.37
N ALA A 21 -10.67 8.08 -8.68
CA ALA A 21 -9.78 7.17 -9.40
C ALA A 21 -8.30 7.49 -9.13
N SER A 22 -7.97 8.78 -9.00
CA SER A 22 -6.61 9.23 -8.67
C SER A 22 -6.24 8.94 -7.22
N SER A 23 -7.22 8.81 -6.31
CA SER A 23 -6.99 8.53 -4.89
C SER A 23 -6.35 7.16 -4.63
N CYS A 24 -6.30 6.26 -5.61
CA CYS A 24 -5.54 5.01 -5.52
C CYS A 24 -4.06 5.14 -5.95
N CYS A 25 -3.68 6.21 -6.67
CA CYS A 25 -2.31 6.45 -7.16
C CYS A 25 -1.59 7.59 -6.42
N ILE A 26 -2.34 8.48 -5.77
CA ILE A 26 -1.80 9.58 -4.98
C ILE A 26 -1.11 9.08 -3.68
N PRO A 27 -1.67 8.13 -2.90
CA PRO A 27 -1.04 7.68 -1.66
C PRO A 27 0.33 7.02 -1.87
N PRO A 28 0.55 6.14 -2.89
CA PRO A 28 1.87 5.58 -3.17
C PRO A 28 2.90 6.62 -3.59
N VAL A 29 2.51 7.59 -4.44
CA VAL A 29 3.40 8.66 -4.91
C VAL A 29 3.75 9.63 -3.78
N ILE A 30 2.77 10.00 -2.95
CA ILE A 30 3.00 10.83 -1.77
C ILE A 30 3.86 10.08 -0.74
N ALA A 31 3.62 8.79 -0.50
CA ALA A 31 4.43 7.97 0.41
C ALA A 31 5.89 7.83 -0.07
N LEU A 32 6.10 7.69 -1.38
CA LEU A 32 7.42 7.70 -2.02
C LEU A 32 8.14 9.04 -1.85
N ILE A 33 7.44 10.17 -2.10
CA ILE A 33 8.00 11.52 -1.94
C ILE A 33 8.28 11.83 -0.46
N ALA A 34 7.45 11.34 0.45
CA ALA A 34 7.61 11.50 1.89
C ALA A 34 8.67 10.56 2.50
N GLY A 35 9.25 9.63 1.72
CA GLY A 35 10.27 8.69 2.20
C GLY A 35 9.74 7.67 3.22
N VAL A 36 8.42 7.52 3.36
CA VAL A 36 7.79 6.60 4.32
C VAL A 36 7.52 5.28 3.61
N GLY A 37 8.47 4.34 3.71
CA GLY A 37 8.41 3.00 3.11
C GLY A 37 7.40 2.04 3.77
N GLY A 38 6.17 2.47 4.05
CA GLY A 38 5.23 1.72 4.90
C GLY A 38 3.77 1.66 4.43
N SER A 39 3.45 1.91 3.17
CA SER A 39 2.06 1.91 2.67
C SER A 39 1.47 0.53 2.32
N ALA A 40 2.25 -0.55 2.46
CA ALA A 40 1.75 -1.90 2.20
C ALA A 40 0.63 -2.30 3.20
N SER A 41 0.75 -1.89 4.47
CA SER A 41 -0.14 -2.36 5.55
C SER A 41 -1.52 -1.68 5.56
N ALA A 42 -1.64 -0.47 5.01
CA ALA A 42 -2.91 0.26 4.99
C ALA A 42 -3.86 -0.18 3.86
N LEU A 43 -3.38 -0.99 2.91
CA LEU A 43 -4.13 -1.42 1.73
C LEU A 43 -4.42 -2.92 1.67
N SER A 44 -3.99 -3.73 2.65
CA SER A 44 -4.21 -5.18 2.62
C SER A 44 -5.69 -5.59 2.64
N TRP A 45 -6.58 -4.77 3.19
CA TRP A 45 -8.02 -5.03 3.11
C TRP A 45 -8.61 -4.86 1.69
N MET A 46 -7.87 -4.25 0.75
CA MET A 46 -8.31 -3.99 -0.63
C MET A 46 -7.62 -4.88 -1.68
N GLU A 47 -6.65 -5.71 -1.27
CA GLU A 47 -5.99 -6.71 -2.13
C GLU A 47 -6.96 -7.62 -2.91
N PRO A 48 -8.05 -8.16 -2.32
CA PRO A 48 -8.98 -9.00 -3.09
C PRO A 48 -9.75 -8.25 -4.19
N PHE A 49 -9.85 -6.91 -4.09
CA PHE A 49 -10.52 -6.07 -5.08
C PHE A 49 -9.59 -5.61 -6.23
N ARG A 50 -8.27 -5.74 -6.10
CA ARG A 50 -7.30 -5.38 -7.16
C ARG A 50 -7.66 -5.93 -8.56
N PRO A 51 -7.95 -7.24 -8.74
CA PRO A 51 -8.24 -7.76 -10.07
C PRO A 51 -9.50 -7.14 -10.69
N TYR A 52 -10.49 -6.81 -9.87
CA TYR A 52 -11.72 -6.16 -10.32
C TYR A 52 -11.48 -4.71 -10.79
N LEU A 53 -10.65 -3.95 -10.06
CA LEU A 53 -10.28 -2.58 -10.45
C LEU A 53 -9.46 -2.55 -11.75
N ILE A 54 -8.54 -3.50 -11.92
CA ILE A 54 -7.78 -3.66 -13.17
C ILE A 54 -8.75 -3.98 -14.33
N GLY A 55 -9.71 -4.89 -14.10
CA GLY A 55 -10.73 -5.22 -15.09
C GLY A 55 -11.56 -4.00 -15.51
N LEU A 56 -12.02 -3.18 -14.55
CA LEU A 56 -12.77 -1.96 -14.82
C LEU A 56 -11.94 -0.95 -15.63
N ALA A 57 -10.66 -0.78 -15.30
CA ALA A 57 -9.76 0.10 -16.03
C ALA A 57 -9.57 -0.34 -17.49
N ILE A 58 -9.40 -1.64 -17.75
CA ILE A 58 -9.29 -2.19 -19.11
C ILE A 58 -10.58 -1.93 -19.90
N ILE A 59 -11.74 -2.16 -19.29
CA ILE A 59 -13.04 -1.89 -19.93
C ILE A 59 -13.19 -0.40 -20.27
N ALA A 60 -12.81 0.50 -19.35
CA ALA A 60 -12.89 1.94 -19.57
C ALA A 60 -11.97 2.42 -20.70
N ILE A 61 -10.73 1.92 -20.76
CA ILE A 61 -9.77 2.22 -21.84
C ILE A 61 -10.27 1.65 -23.16
N GLY A 62 -10.79 0.42 -23.16
CA GLY A 62 -11.39 -0.21 -24.33
C GLY A 62 -12.58 0.58 -24.87
N TYR A 63 -13.46 1.06 -23.98
CA TYR A 63 -14.58 1.93 -24.35
C TYR A 63 -14.14 3.28 -24.89
N ALA A 64 -13.08 3.87 -24.33
CA ALA A 64 -12.49 5.11 -24.84
C ALA A 64 -11.93 4.93 -26.25
N TRP A 65 -11.22 3.83 -26.51
CA TRP A 65 -10.73 3.46 -27.83
C TRP A 65 -11.88 3.16 -28.80
N TYR A 66 -12.93 2.49 -28.36
CA TYR A 66 -14.13 2.23 -29.15
C TYR A 66 -14.80 3.54 -29.61
N ASN A 67 -14.95 4.51 -28.69
CA ASN A 67 -15.53 5.81 -29.03
C ASN A 67 -14.61 6.67 -29.91
N TYR A 68 -13.29 6.45 -29.84
CA TYR A 68 -12.30 7.11 -30.67
C TYR A 68 -12.21 6.53 -32.11
N LEU A 69 -12.28 5.20 -32.23
CA LEU A 69 -12.25 4.47 -33.50
C LEU A 69 -13.59 4.51 -34.23
N LYS A 70 -14.68 4.84 -33.54
CA LYS A 70 -16.00 4.98 -34.17
C LYS A 70 -15.93 6.12 -35.20
N PRO A 71 -16.17 5.86 -36.49
CA PRO A 71 -16.19 6.90 -37.50
C PRO A 71 -17.28 7.90 -37.14
N LYS A 72 -16.92 9.20 -37.09
CA LYS A 72 -17.93 10.25 -37.08
C LYS A 72 -18.62 10.19 -38.43
N ASN A 73 -19.87 9.73 -38.45
CA ASN A 73 -20.71 9.90 -39.63
C ASN A 73 -20.79 11.40 -39.91
N ALA A 74 -20.48 11.79 -41.14
CA ALA A 74 -20.68 13.16 -41.59
C ALA A 74 -22.18 13.45 -41.54
N ASP A 75 -22.56 14.48 -40.79
CA ASP A 75 -23.92 15.02 -40.87
C ASP A 75 -24.08 15.70 -42.25
N ASP A 76 -25.21 15.46 -42.92
CA ASP A 76 -25.56 15.91 -44.28
C ASP A 76 -25.77 17.43 -44.41
N CYS A 77 -25.31 18.22 -43.44
CA CYS A 77 -25.37 19.67 -43.48
C CYS A 77 -23.94 20.21 -43.49
N GLY A 78 -23.52 20.79 -44.62
CA GLY A 78 -22.21 21.39 -44.88
C GLY A 78 -21.85 22.59 -44.01
N CYS A 79 -21.83 22.41 -42.69
CA CYS A 79 -21.26 23.31 -41.72
C CYS A 79 -20.08 22.59 -41.07
N GLU A 80 -18.86 23.07 -41.34
CA GLU A 80 -17.68 22.70 -40.56
C GLU A 80 -17.88 23.18 -39.12
N VAL A 81 -18.34 22.28 -38.25
CA VAL A 81 -18.16 22.45 -36.82
C VAL A 81 -16.74 22.01 -36.52
N ASP A 82 -15.80 22.94 -36.61
CA ASP A 82 -14.43 22.83 -36.08
C ASP A 82 -14.46 22.71 -34.55
N ALA A 83 -15.03 21.62 -34.04
CA ALA A 83 -14.74 21.18 -32.70
C ALA A 83 -13.33 20.59 -32.71
N LYS A 84 -12.31 21.48 -32.64
CA LYS A 84 -10.92 21.08 -32.38
C LYS A 84 -10.94 20.00 -31.31
N PRO A 85 -10.41 18.79 -31.58
CA PRO A 85 -10.48 17.72 -30.59
C PRO A 85 -9.84 18.23 -29.30
N LYS A 86 -10.58 18.13 -28.18
CA LYS A 86 -10.03 18.42 -26.84
C LYS A 86 -8.68 17.69 -26.73
N TRP A 87 -7.64 18.34 -26.21
CA TRP A 87 -6.26 17.81 -26.19
C TRP A 87 -6.14 16.34 -25.66
N PHE A 88 -7.02 15.97 -24.72
CA PHE A 88 -7.16 14.61 -24.18
C PHE A 88 -7.82 13.57 -25.10
N GLN A 89 -8.32 13.96 -26.28
CA GLN A 89 -8.87 13.08 -27.32
C GLN A 89 -7.95 12.96 -28.53
N THR A 90 -6.69 13.37 -28.40
CA THR A 90 -5.67 13.17 -29.43
C THR A 90 -5.13 11.73 -29.40
N LYS A 91 -4.74 11.19 -30.57
CA LYS A 91 -4.11 9.86 -30.67
C LYS A 91 -2.92 9.71 -29.74
N GLY A 92 -2.11 10.77 -29.62
CA GLY A 92 -0.95 10.81 -28.75
C GLY A 92 -1.30 10.62 -27.28
N PHE A 93 -2.36 11.28 -26.79
CA PHE A 93 -2.79 11.12 -25.40
C PHE A 93 -3.31 9.70 -25.11
N LEU A 94 -4.11 9.13 -26.02
CA LEU A 94 -4.61 7.76 -25.88
C LEU A 94 -3.49 6.72 -25.92
N ILE A 95 -2.50 6.89 -26.79
CA ILE A 95 -1.33 5.99 -26.84
C ILE A 95 -0.48 6.16 -25.57
N GLY A 96 -0.28 7.39 -25.10
CA GLY A 96 0.47 7.69 -23.88
C GLY A 96 -0.14 7.05 -22.64
N ILE A 97 -1.47 7.16 -22.45
CA ILE A 97 -2.14 6.57 -21.28
C ILE A 97 -2.13 5.04 -21.33
N THR A 98 -2.25 4.44 -22.52
CA THR A 98 -2.16 2.98 -22.68
C THR A 98 -0.75 2.46 -22.39
N LEU A 99 0.30 3.13 -22.87
CA LEU A 99 1.68 2.77 -22.58
C LEU A 99 2.01 2.90 -21.09
N PHE A 100 1.59 4.00 -20.46
CA PHE A 100 1.80 4.22 -19.04
C PHE A 100 1.09 3.16 -18.18
N ALA A 101 -0.14 2.81 -18.53
CA ALA A 101 -0.88 1.74 -17.86
C ALA A 101 -0.17 0.37 -18.03
N ALA A 102 0.29 0.05 -19.24
CA ALA A 102 1.01 -1.20 -19.50
C ALA A 102 2.31 -1.30 -18.72
N VAL A 103 3.10 -0.22 -18.67
CA VAL A 103 4.34 -0.15 -17.88
C VAL A 103 4.05 -0.29 -16.38
N SER A 104 2.99 0.35 -15.88
CA SER A 104 2.58 0.26 -14.47
C SER A 104 2.13 -1.15 -14.09
N ILE A 105 1.48 -1.89 -15.00
CA ILE A 105 1.08 -3.29 -14.81
C ILE A 105 2.29 -4.23 -14.89
N ALA A 106 3.30 -3.89 -15.71
CA ALA A 106 4.54 -4.65 -15.80
C ALA A 106 5.49 -4.38 -14.61
N PHE A 107 5.35 -3.23 -13.93
CA PHE A 107 6.15 -2.86 -12.77
C PHE A 107 6.19 -3.91 -11.65
N PRO A 108 5.08 -4.53 -11.19
CA PRO A 108 5.15 -5.61 -10.20
C PRO A 108 5.97 -6.82 -10.69
N TYR A 109 5.99 -7.08 -12.00
CA TYR A 109 6.83 -8.13 -12.60
C TYR A 109 8.31 -7.71 -12.67
N TYR A 110 8.58 -6.42 -12.84
CA TYR A 110 9.93 -5.84 -12.85
C TYR A 110 10.47 -5.51 -11.46
N ALA A 111 9.62 -5.47 -10.43
CA ALA A 111 9.99 -5.08 -9.08
C ALA A 111 11.08 -6.00 -8.50
N HIS A 112 11.09 -7.29 -8.85
CA HIS A 112 12.13 -8.23 -8.43
C HIS A 112 13.54 -7.89 -8.96
N ILE A 113 13.65 -7.13 -10.06
CA ILE A 113 14.96 -6.65 -10.57
C ILE A 113 15.45 -5.44 -9.75
N PHE A 114 14.54 -4.58 -9.29
CA PHE A 114 14.89 -3.37 -8.53
C PHE A 114 14.93 -3.57 -7.01
N TYR A 115 14.22 -4.57 -6.50
CA TYR A 115 14.25 -5.02 -5.11
C TYR A 115 14.87 -6.42 -5.08
N PRO A 116 16.21 -6.54 -5.12
CA PRO A 116 16.85 -7.81 -4.80
C PRO A 116 16.37 -8.23 -3.40
N ASP A 117 15.93 -9.48 -3.28
CA ASP A 117 15.57 -10.10 -2.01
C ASP A 117 16.76 -10.01 -1.06
N ASN A 118 16.80 -8.95 -0.25
CA ASN A 118 17.66 -8.86 0.91
C ASN A 118 17.06 -9.78 1.98
N LYS A 119 17.01 -11.08 1.71
CA LYS A 119 17.01 -12.07 2.78
C LYS A 119 18.30 -11.82 3.54
N LYS A 120 18.18 -11.16 4.68
CA LYS A 120 19.27 -11.07 5.66
C LYS A 120 19.79 -12.49 5.85
N GLU A 121 20.97 -12.75 5.31
CA GLU A 121 21.77 -13.91 5.68
C GLU A 121 21.92 -13.79 7.20
N VAL A 122 21.25 -14.68 7.91
CA VAL A 122 21.42 -14.87 9.34
C VAL A 122 22.87 -15.31 9.53
N VAL A 123 23.72 -14.32 9.80
CA VAL A 123 25.08 -14.53 10.30
C VAL A 123 24.97 -15.55 11.42
N ILE A 124 25.80 -16.59 11.33
CA ILE A 124 25.95 -17.68 12.31
C ILE A 124 26.02 -17.10 13.73
N VAL A 125 24.89 -17.01 14.41
CA VAL A 125 24.86 -16.81 15.85
C VAL A 125 24.88 -18.22 16.42
N ASN A 126 25.98 -18.55 17.11
CA ASN A 126 26.14 -19.79 17.83
C ASN A 126 24.88 -20.03 18.69
N GLN A 127 24.11 -21.07 18.40
CA GLN A 127 22.76 -21.27 18.96
C GLN A 127 22.74 -21.38 20.49
N SER A 128 23.92 -21.56 21.12
CA SER A 128 24.10 -21.63 22.56
C SER A 128 23.94 -20.30 23.31
N ILE A 129 23.95 -19.14 22.64
CA ILE A 129 23.80 -17.80 23.28
C ILE A 129 22.46 -17.11 22.98
N ILE A 130 21.64 -17.67 22.10
CA ILE A 130 20.31 -17.13 21.77
C ILE A 130 19.30 -17.68 22.77
N GLN A 131 18.57 -16.79 23.44
CA GLN A 131 17.45 -17.15 24.30
C GLN A 131 16.13 -16.74 23.66
N THR A 132 15.10 -17.55 23.90
CA THR A 132 13.71 -17.23 23.51
C THR A 132 12.92 -16.97 24.78
N LEU A 133 12.37 -15.78 24.94
CA LEU A 133 11.51 -15.43 26.06
C LEU A 133 10.14 -15.02 25.56
N ASN A 134 9.11 -15.41 26.31
CA ASN A 134 7.74 -15.01 26.07
C ASN A 134 7.30 -13.99 27.13
N PHE A 135 6.87 -12.82 26.69
CA PHE A 135 6.39 -11.74 27.53
C PHE A 135 4.88 -11.61 27.37
N ASP A 136 4.14 -11.64 28.47
CA ASP A 136 2.70 -11.39 28.44
C ASP A 136 2.47 -9.88 28.52
N VAL A 137 1.85 -9.29 27.49
CA VAL A 137 1.77 -7.84 27.30
C VAL A 137 0.32 -7.39 27.35
N LYS A 138 -0.01 -6.63 28.38
CA LYS A 138 -1.35 -6.07 28.57
C LYS A 138 -1.50 -4.75 27.81
N GLY A 139 -2.61 -4.62 27.10
CA GLY A 139 -3.02 -3.39 26.41
C GLY A 139 -2.92 -3.45 24.88
N MET A 140 -2.36 -4.53 24.31
CA MET A 140 -2.45 -4.76 22.87
C MET A 140 -3.87 -5.20 22.50
N THR A 141 -4.60 -4.38 21.75
CA THR A 141 -6.00 -4.63 21.35
C THR A 141 -6.20 -4.73 19.85
N CYS A 142 -5.13 -4.59 19.06
CA CYS A 142 -5.20 -4.44 17.61
C CYS A 142 -3.91 -4.88 16.89
N ALA A 143 -4.00 -5.18 15.60
CA ALA A 143 -2.84 -5.52 14.75
C ALA A 143 -1.80 -4.39 14.68
N SER A 144 -2.23 -3.13 14.69
CA SER A 144 -1.30 -2.00 14.75
C SER A 144 -0.56 -1.92 16.10
N CYS A 145 -1.20 -2.40 17.17
CA CYS A 145 -0.68 -2.35 18.53
C CYS A 145 0.46 -3.36 18.70
N GLU A 146 0.30 -4.58 18.17
CA GLU A 146 1.39 -5.57 18.15
C GLU A 146 2.56 -5.15 17.26
N GLU A 147 2.30 -4.49 16.11
CA GLU A 147 3.39 -4.04 15.23
C GLU A 147 4.21 -2.92 15.86
N HIS A 148 3.55 -2.05 16.65
CA HIS A 148 4.25 -1.00 17.40
C HIS A 148 5.21 -1.59 18.44
N VAL A 149 4.79 -2.64 19.15
CA VAL A 149 5.66 -3.38 20.09
C VAL A 149 6.80 -4.07 19.35
N LYS A 150 6.50 -4.72 18.21
CA LYS A 150 7.51 -5.38 17.38
C LYS A 150 8.59 -4.42 16.94
N HIS A 151 8.21 -3.22 16.49
CA HIS A 151 9.16 -2.20 16.08
C HIS A 151 10.08 -1.77 17.23
N ALA A 152 9.49 -1.40 18.38
CA ALA A 152 10.26 -0.88 19.52
C ALA A 152 11.28 -1.88 20.07
N VAL A 153 10.92 -3.17 20.14
CA VAL A 153 11.88 -4.19 20.58
C VAL A 153 12.93 -4.46 19.51
N ASN A 154 12.57 -4.46 18.22
CA ASN A 154 13.52 -4.70 17.12
C ASN A 154 14.57 -3.58 16.94
N GLU A 155 14.38 -2.42 17.57
CA GLU A 155 15.41 -1.38 17.66
C GLU A 155 16.52 -1.71 18.68
N LEU A 156 16.31 -2.67 19.58
CA LEU A 156 17.33 -3.13 20.51
C LEU A 156 18.43 -3.93 19.81
N GLU A 157 19.67 -3.74 20.25
CA GLU A 157 20.82 -4.45 19.70
C GLU A 157 20.84 -5.92 20.12
N GLY A 158 20.93 -6.84 19.15
CA GLY A 158 20.99 -8.28 19.44
C GLY A 158 19.64 -8.99 19.41
N ILE A 159 18.55 -8.32 18.99
CA ILE A 159 17.31 -9.02 18.63
C ILE A 159 17.50 -9.80 17.33
N VAL A 160 17.23 -11.09 17.40
CA VAL A 160 17.29 -12.01 16.25
C VAL A 160 15.93 -12.11 15.58
N LYS A 161 14.87 -12.22 16.39
CA LYS A 161 13.49 -12.32 15.90
C LYS A 161 12.51 -11.89 16.98
N ILE A 162 11.43 -11.22 16.59
CA ILE A 162 10.31 -10.92 17.47
C ILE A 162 8.98 -11.29 16.81
N ASN A 163 8.08 -11.86 17.59
CA ASN A 163 6.72 -12.16 17.21
C ASN A 163 5.74 -11.76 18.33
N ALA A 164 5.10 -10.61 18.18
CA ALA A 164 4.00 -10.19 19.05
C ALA A 164 2.64 -10.59 18.46
N SER A 165 1.69 -10.92 19.33
CA SER A 165 0.33 -11.28 18.96
C SER A 165 -0.66 -10.59 19.91
N TYR A 166 -1.49 -9.68 19.39
CA TYR A 166 -2.57 -9.08 20.18
C TYR A 166 -3.66 -10.12 20.53
N GLU A 167 -3.87 -11.12 19.68
CA GLU A 167 -4.85 -12.19 19.91
C GLU A 167 -4.47 -13.08 21.11
N LYS A 168 -3.17 -13.38 21.24
CA LYS A 168 -2.62 -14.16 22.35
C LYS A 168 -2.15 -13.30 23.53
N ALA A 169 -2.24 -11.98 23.41
CA ALA A 169 -1.75 -10.99 24.38
C ALA A 169 -0.28 -11.21 24.78
N ASN A 170 0.57 -11.69 23.86
CA ASN A 170 1.94 -12.04 24.18
C ASN A 170 2.96 -11.61 23.11
N ALA A 171 4.23 -11.58 23.49
CA ALA A 171 5.36 -11.24 22.65
C ALA A 171 6.51 -12.24 22.85
N GLU A 172 6.76 -13.06 21.84
CA GLU A 172 7.90 -13.97 21.79
C GLU A 172 9.11 -13.24 21.20
N VAL A 173 10.21 -13.19 21.94
CA VAL A 173 11.43 -12.50 21.55
C VAL A 173 12.60 -13.48 21.59
N LYS A 174 13.29 -13.61 20.45
CA LYS A 174 14.56 -14.31 20.31
C LYS A 174 15.68 -13.28 20.27
N PHE A 175 16.58 -13.33 21.24
CA PHE A 175 17.64 -12.36 21.40
C PHE A 175 18.95 -13.01 21.84
N ASP A 176 20.04 -12.33 21.56
CA ASP A 176 21.38 -12.67 22.02
C ASP A 176 21.58 -12.15 23.45
N ASN A 177 21.72 -13.06 24.41
CA ASN A 177 21.88 -12.72 25.83
C ASN A 177 23.22 -12.03 26.15
N THR A 178 24.14 -11.95 25.19
CA THR A 178 25.39 -11.17 25.33
C THR A 178 25.23 -9.69 25.01
N LYS A 179 24.17 -9.32 24.27
CA LYS A 179 23.95 -7.95 23.77
C LYS A 179 22.74 -7.26 24.38
N THR A 180 21.70 -8.03 24.72
CA THR A 180 20.45 -7.50 25.30
C THR A 180 20.02 -8.40 26.45
N THR A 181 19.45 -7.79 27.49
CA THR A 181 18.88 -8.51 28.63
C THR A 181 17.34 -8.49 28.63
N LYS A 182 16.74 -9.41 29.40
CA LYS A 182 15.28 -9.45 29.60
C LYS A 182 14.70 -8.13 30.13
N GLU A 183 15.46 -7.42 30.95
CA GLU A 183 15.06 -6.14 31.54
C GLU A 183 15.06 -5.01 30.52
N ASP A 184 15.97 -5.04 29.54
CA ASP A 184 16.01 -4.05 28.45
C ASP A 184 14.83 -4.24 27.49
N ILE A 185 14.49 -5.49 27.18
CA ILE A 185 13.31 -5.82 26.37
C ILE A 185 12.04 -5.35 27.08
N GLU A 186 11.92 -5.60 28.39
CA GLU A 186 10.79 -5.14 29.18
C GLU A 186 10.69 -3.61 29.21
N LYS A 187 11.82 -2.89 29.37
CA LYS A 187 11.84 -1.42 29.31
C LYS A 187 11.40 -0.91 27.95
N ALA A 188 11.85 -1.54 26.86
CA ALA A 188 11.43 -1.19 25.52
C ALA A 188 9.91 -1.37 25.35
N ILE A 189 9.36 -2.51 25.76
CA ILE A 189 7.90 -2.73 25.72
C ILE A 189 7.18 -1.69 26.59
N ASN A 190 7.64 -1.44 27.82
CA ASN A 190 7.00 -0.47 28.71
C ASN A 190 7.06 0.97 28.17
N SER A 191 8.11 1.34 27.43
CA SER A 191 8.25 2.67 26.81
C SER A 191 7.21 2.93 25.71
N THR A 192 6.64 1.88 25.10
CA THR A 192 5.56 2.02 24.11
C THR A 192 4.19 2.28 24.74
N GLY A 193 4.09 2.25 26.09
CA GLY A 193 2.85 2.48 26.84
C GLY A 193 2.05 1.21 27.15
N TYR A 194 2.55 0.02 26.77
CA TYR A 194 2.00 -1.27 27.19
C TYR A 194 2.67 -1.77 28.46
N LYS A 195 2.09 -2.78 29.12
CA LYS A 195 2.61 -3.29 30.40
C LYS A 195 2.87 -4.78 30.33
N VAL A 196 4.12 -5.18 30.60
CA VAL A 196 4.48 -6.60 30.76
C VAL A 196 3.94 -7.09 32.11
N ILE A 197 3.14 -8.16 32.10
CA ILE A 197 2.49 -8.71 33.31
C ILE A 197 3.02 -10.06 33.76
N ASN A 198 3.52 -10.90 32.85
CA ASN A 198 4.20 -12.15 33.21
C ASN A 198 5.54 -12.27 32.48
N LYS A 199 6.53 -12.77 33.21
CA LYS A 199 7.86 -13.15 32.75
C LYS A 199 7.92 -14.66 32.91
N GLU A 200 8.30 -15.37 31.84
CA GLU A 200 8.40 -16.83 31.74
C GLU A 200 7.10 -17.61 31.49
N LYS A 201 7.03 -18.18 30.28
CA LYS A 201 6.90 -19.63 30.16
C LYS A 201 8.19 -20.13 29.50
N ASP A 202 9.13 -20.55 30.33
CA ASP A 202 10.22 -21.43 29.90
C ASP A 202 9.58 -22.81 29.69
N GLU A 203 9.70 -23.37 28.48
CA GLU A 203 9.52 -24.80 28.22
C GLU A 203 10.88 -25.40 27.84
#